data_AF-A0A7L0L3Y7-F1
#
_entry.id   AF-A0A7L0L3Y7-F1
#
_cell.length_a   1.000
_cell.length_b   1.000
_cell.length_c   1.000
_cell.angle_alpha   90.00
_cell.angle_beta   90.00
_cell.angle_gamma   90.00
#
_symmetry.space_group_name_H-M   'P 1'
#
loop_
_entity.id
_entity.type
_entity.pdbx_description
1 polymer ?
#
loop_
_entity_poly.entity_id
_entity_poly.type
_entity_poly.pdbx_seq_one_letter_code
_entity_poly.pdbx_strand_id
1 'polypeptide(L)'
;PYYVSMNQNLFLQASLHSSDQNLTMFVDTCVASPNSTNLLLLHLSRCASDSTYARSGFSAFSFAKRFPSVFLRCELAVCRYHHCSSRCHQGCVSRFKRNAGS
;
A
#
# COMPACT_ATOMS: atom_id res chain seq x y z
N PRO A 1 13.80 4.60 -12.53
CA PRO A 1 14.01 4.03 -11.17
C PRO A 1 14.05 5.16 -10.15
N TYR A 2 13.56 4.94 -8.93
CA TYR A 2 13.61 5.92 -7.85
C TYR A 2 14.68 5.52 -6.85
N TYR A 3 15.72 6.35 -6.70
CA TYR A 3 16.84 6.08 -5.80
C TYR A 3 16.54 6.63 -4.41
N VAL A 4 16.86 5.85 -3.39
CA VAL A 4 16.48 6.16 -2.01
C VAL A 4 17.66 5.93 -1.09
N SER A 5 17.82 6.81 -0.11
CA SER A 5 18.76 6.58 0.98
C SER A 5 18.17 5.58 1.97
N MET A 6 19.06 4.90 2.68
CA MET A 6 18.68 4.04 3.78
C MET A 6 17.83 4.85 4.80
N ASN A 7 16.73 4.26 5.28
CA ASN A 7 15.81 4.86 6.25
C ASN A 7 14.98 6.05 5.74
N GLN A 8 15.10 6.39 4.46
CA GLN A 8 14.25 7.40 3.85
C GLN A 8 12.79 6.96 3.89
N ASN A 9 11.92 7.87 4.31
CA ASN A 9 10.48 7.68 4.20
C ASN A 9 10.06 7.92 2.76
N LEU A 10 9.33 6.95 2.21
CA LEU A 10 8.83 6.95 0.85
C LEU A 10 7.31 7.03 0.89
N PHE A 11 6.77 7.83 -0.01
CA PHE A 11 5.34 8.04 -0.15
C PHE A 11 4.95 7.67 -1.57
N LEU A 12 4.04 6.70 -1.68
CA LEU A 12 3.40 6.36 -2.95
C LEU A 12 2.07 7.07 -3.01
N GLN A 13 1.80 7.71 -4.13
CA GLN A 13 0.53 8.33 -4.44
C GLN A 13 -0.04 7.68 -5.69
N ALA A 14 -1.26 7.18 -5.58
CA ALA A 14 -2.04 6.77 -6.74
C ALA A 14 -3.11 7.82 -7.00
N SER A 15 -3.36 8.12 -8.28
CA SER A 15 -4.42 9.01 -8.75
C SER A 15 -5.39 8.26 -9.66
N LEU A 16 -6.69 8.37 -9.40
CA LEU A 16 -7.74 7.85 -10.27
C LEU A 16 -8.16 8.93 -11.26
N HIS A 17 -8.03 8.67 -12.57
CA HIS A 17 -8.50 9.58 -13.61
C HIS A 17 -9.81 9.03 -14.21
N SER A 18 -10.94 9.62 -13.82
CA SER A 18 -12.28 9.23 -14.26
C SER A 18 -13.19 10.45 -14.36
N SER A 19 -14.16 10.42 -15.27
CA SER A 19 -15.25 11.41 -15.34
C SER A 19 -16.33 11.16 -14.29
N ASP A 20 -16.42 9.94 -13.75
CA ASP A 20 -17.36 9.58 -12.69
C ASP A 20 -16.85 10.06 -11.32
N GLN A 21 -17.50 11.09 -10.78
CA GLN A 21 -17.19 11.69 -9.47
C GLN A 21 -17.63 10.82 -8.28
N ASN A 22 -18.40 9.75 -8.51
CA ASN A 22 -18.83 8.84 -7.45
C ASN A 22 -17.83 7.71 -7.18
N LEU A 23 -16.65 7.74 -7.79
CA LEU A 23 -15.59 6.77 -7.56
C LEU A 23 -14.58 7.26 -6.53
N THR A 24 -14.16 6.35 -5.66
CA THR A 24 -13.05 6.54 -4.72
C THR A 24 -12.06 5.41 -4.90
N MET A 25 -10.80 5.68 -4.58
CA MET A 25 -9.72 4.69 -4.65
C MET A 25 -9.08 4.47 -3.28
N PHE A 26 -8.65 3.23 -3.03
CA PHE A 26 -7.96 2.83 -1.81
C PHE A 26 -6.74 1.98 -2.16
N VAL A 27 -5.61 2.23 -1.49
CA VAL A 27 -4.40 1.40 -1.61
C VAL A 27 -4.50 0.31 -0.56
N ASP A 28 -4.68 -0.94 -0.98
CA ASP A 28 -4.90 -2.06 -0.07
C ASP A 28 -3.57 -2.58 0.49
N THR A 29 -2.75 -3.15 -0.39
CA THR A 29 -1.48 -3.76 -0.01
C THR A 29 -0.39 -3.29 -0.95
N CYS A 30 0.78 -2.95 -0.41
CA CYS A 30 2.00 -2.75 -1.18
C CYS A 30 3.08 -3.70 -0.70
N VAL A 31 3.75 -4.36 -1.65
CA VAL A 31 4.81 -5.34 -1.41
C VAL A 31 6.07 -4.96 -2.20
N ALA A 32 7.23 -5.13 -1.59
CA ALA A 32 8.52 -5.01 -2.27
C ALA A 32 9.12 -6.40 -2.55
N SER A 33 9.57 -6.65 -3.77
CA SER A 33 10.26 -7.89 -4.12
C SER A 33 11.52 -7.63 -4.96
N PRO A 34 12.62 -8.38 -4.76
CA PRO A 34 13.84 -8.25 -5.57
C PRO A 34 13.65 -8.81 -6.99
N ASN A 35 12.65 -9.66 -7.19
CA ASN A 35 12.30 -10.25 -8.48
C ASN A 35 10.81 -10.04 -8.75
N SER A 36 10.42 -9.93 -10.02
CA SER A 36 9.03 -9.71 -10.44
C SER A 36 8.11 -10.92 -10.16
N THR A 37 8.69 -12.11 -10.01
CA THR A 37 7.98 -13.39 -9.84
C THR A 37 7.92 -13.90 -8.40
N ASN A 38 8.96 -13.71 -7.60
CA ASN A 38 9.03 -14.21 -6.22
C ASN A 38 8.77 -13.10 -5.20
N LEU A 39 7.53 -13.04 -4.72
CA LEU A 39 7.07 -12.08 -3.71
C LEU A 39 7.61 -12.44 -2.32
N LEU A 40 8.82 -12.01 -1.99
CA LEU A 40 9.26 -11.97 -0.60
C LEU A 40 8.46 -10.86 0.11
N LEU A 41 7.43 -11.26 0.86
CA LEU A 41 6.41 -10.39 1.44
C LEU A 41 6.94 -9.46 2.54
N LEU A 42 7.61 -8.37 2.15
CA LEU A 42 7.71 -7.19 2.98
C LEU A 42 6.43 -6.38 2.81
N HIS A 43 5.50 -6.54 3.76
CA HIS A 43 4.29 -5.72 3.83
C HIS A 43 4.68 -4.30 4.20
N LEU A 44 4.46 -3.36 3.29
CA LEU A 44 4.86 -1.96 3.44
C LEU A 44 3.72 -1.06 3.92
N SER A 45 2.52 -1.59 4.14
CA SER A 45 1.35 -0.74 4.41
C SER A 45 1.38 -0.13 5.82
N ARG A 46 1.58 1.19 5.89
CA ARG A 46 0.96 2.05 6.91
C ARG A 46 -0.16 2.82 6.22
N CYS A 47 -1.35 2.26 6.38
CA CYS A 47 -2.56 2.66 5.69
C CYS A 47 -2.91 4.13 5.95
N ALA A 48 -3.17 4.88 4.88
CA ALA A 48 -3.72 6.21 4.91
C ALA A 48 -4.74 6.35 3.77
N SER A 49 -5.93 6.84 4.11
CA SER A 49 -7.07 6.98 3.21
C SER A 49 -7.43 8.46 3.11
N ASP A 50 -7.27 9.05 1.93
CA ASP A 50 -7.82 10.37 1.58
C ASP A 50 -8.53 10.22 0.22
N SER A 51 -9.76 10.75 0.15
CA SER A 51 -10.80 10.42 -0.85
C SER A 51 -10.45 10.66 -2.33
N THR A 52 -9.43 11.46 -2.63
CA THR A 52 -8.97 11.73 -4.00
C THR A 52 -7.53 11.28 -4.26
N TYR A 53 -6.76 11.02 -3.20
CA TYR A 53 -5.34 10.66 -3.27
C TYR A 53 -5.02 9.62 -2.22
N ALA A 54 -4.88 8.37 -2.65
CA ALA A 54 -4.42 7.32 -1.77
C ALA A 54 -2.90 7.46 -1.60
N ARG A 55 -2.48 7.96 -0.43
CA ARG A 55 -1.07 8.06 -0.04
C ARG A 55 -0.72 6.95 0.92
N SER A 56 0.32 6.19 0.62
CA SER A 56 0.86 5.17 1.53
C SER A 56 2.32 5.47 1.81
N GLY A 57 2.67 5.48 3.10
CA GLY A 57 4.03 5.78 3.56
C GLY A 57 4.73 4.52 4.06
N PHE A 58 5.95 4.27 3.59
CA PHE A 58 6.78 3.18 4.10
C PHE A 58 8.24 3.62 4.25
N SER A 59 8.98 2.96 5.14
CA SER A 59 10.42 3.20 5.29
C SER A 59 11.21 2.20 4.46
N ALA A 60 12.24 2.68 3.77
CA ALA A 60 13.13 1.86 2.95
C ALA A 60 14.04 0.89 3.75
N PHE A 61 13.90 0.85 5.08
CA PHE A 61 14.81 0.18 6.01
C PHE A 61 14.93 -1.33 5.79
N SER A 62 13.85 -2.01 5.42
CA SER A 62 13.79 -3.47 5.45
C SER A 62 14.37 -4.17 4.22
N PHE A 63 14.36 -3.52 3.05
CA PHE A 63 14.85 -4.13 1.81
C PHE A 63 16.20 -3.58 1.36
N ALA A 64 16.50 -2.30 1.56
CA ALA A 64 17.75 -1.69 1.08
C ALA A 64 19.01 -2.31 1.68
N LYS A 65 18.92 -2.91 2.89
CA LYS A 65 20.03 -3.66 3.50
C LYS A 65 20.37 -4.96 2.75
N ARG A 66 19.38 -5.58 2.09
CA ARG A 66 19.48 -6.96 1.60
C ARG A 66 19.45 -7.05 0.08
N PHE A 67 18.78 -6.10 -0.58
CA PHE A 67 18.64 -6.03 -2.02
C PHE A 67 18.95 -4.60 -2.49
N PRO A 68 19.89 -4.40 -3.42
CA PRO A 68 20.26 -3.08 -3.94
C PRO A 68 19.14 -2.45 -4.79
N SER A 69 18.20 -3.27 -5.27
CA SER A 69 17.01 -2.85 -6.00
C SER A 69 15.83 -3.77 -5.66
N VAL A 70 14.62 -3.20 -5.69
CA VAL A 70 13.37 -3.93 -5.53
C VAL A 70 12.30 -3.35 -6.46
N PHE A 71 11.34 -4.19 -6.81
CA PHE A 71 10.09 -3.80 -7.45
C PHE A 71 9.02 -3.59 -6.38
N LEU A 72 8.21 -2.55 -6.55
CA LEU A 72 7.03 -2.31 -5.72
C LEU A 72 5.79 -2.73 -6.50
N ARG A 73 4.97 -3.59 -5.91
CA ARG A 73 3.64 -3.95 -6.42
C ARG A 73 2.62 -3.49 -5.40
N CYS A 74 1.67 -2.67 -5.85
CA CYS A 74 0.56 -2.22 -5.01
C CYS A 74 -0.76 -2.71 -5.61
N GLU A 75 -1.63 -3.22 -4.75
CA GLU A 75 -3.01 -3.55 -5.06
C GLU A 75 -3.90 -2.36 -4.73
N LEU A 76 -4.67 -1.92 -5.71
CA LEU A 76 -5.57 -0.77 -5.62
C LEU A 76 -7.01 -1.26 -5.74
N ALA A 77 -7.89 -0.76 -4.88
CA ALA A 77 -9.33 -0.97 -4.97
C ALA A 77 -10.00 0.32 -5.44
N VAL A 78 -10.87 0.23 -6.45
CA VAL A 78 -11.75 1.32 -6.88
C VAL A 78 -13.17 0.96 -6.47
N CYS A 79 -13.83 1.86 -5.75
CA CYS A 79 -15.16 1.64 -5.19
C CYS A 79 -16.07 2.83 -5.49
N ARG A 80 -17.39 2.62 -5.35
CA ARG A 80 -18.33 3.74 -5.25
C ARG A 80 -18.26 4.38 -3.87
N TYR A 81 -18.23 5.71 -3.82
CA TYR A 81 -18.06 6.50 -2.60
C TYR A 81 -19.10 6.19 -1.51
N HIS A 82 -20.36 5.93 -1.88
CA HIS A 82 -21.46 5.70 -0.93
C HIS A 82 -21.72 4.22 -0.56
N HIS A 83 -20.90 3.27 -1.00
CA HIS A 83 -21.08 1.86 -0.65
C HIS A 83 -20.35 1.51 0.66
N CYS A 84 -21.09 1.44 1.77
CA CYS A 84 -20.55 1.14 3.10
C CYS A 84 -19.94 -0.27 3.22
N SER A 85 -20.36 -1.22 2.38
CA SER A 85 -19.78 -2.58 2.33
C SER A 85 -18.49 -2.67 1.50
N SER A 86 -18.08 -1.59 0.83
CA SER A 86 -16.93 -1.61 -0.07
C SER A 86 -15.58 -1.70 0.65
N ARG A 87 -14.56 -2.26 -0.02
CA ARG A 87 -13.18 -2.31 0.49
C ARG A 87 -12.65 -0.92 0.85
N CYS A 88 -13.02 0.11 0.07
CA CYS A 88 -12.60 1.49 0.29
C CYS A 88 -13.20 2.08 1.58
N HIS A 89 -14.44 1.71 1.93
CA HIS A 89 -15.07 2.15 3.19
C HIS A 89 -14.49 1.42 4.42
N GLN A 90 -14.13 0.13 4.27
CA GLN A 90 -13.49 -0.64 5.34
C GLN A 90 -12.15 -0.06 5.78
N GLY A 91 -11.47 0.67 4.89
CA GLY A 91 -10.19 1.32 5.17
C GLY A 91 -9.15 0.33 5.70
N CYS A 92 -8.41 0.77 6.71
CA CYS A 92 -7.30 0.03 7.29
C CYS A 92 -7.79 -1.09 8.20
N VAL A 93 -7.76 -2.35 7.73
CA VAL A 93 -8.04 -3.50 8.59
C VAL A 93 -6.74 -3.92 9.28
N SER A 94 -6.55 -3.52 10.53
CA SER A 94 -5.42 -4.01 11.33
C SER A 94 -5.63 -5.49 11.63
N ARG A 95 -4.76 -6.36 11.11
CA ARG A 95 -4.72 -7.76 11.53
C ARG A 95 -4.21 -7.79 12.98
N PHE A 96 -5.10 -7.82 13.97
CA PHE A 96 -4.68 -8.09 15.35
C PHE A 96 -3.96 -9.45 15.37
N LYS A 97 -2.76 -9.48 15.95
CA LYS A 97 -2.07 -10.73 16.29
C LYS A 97 -3.08 -11.60 17.02
N ARG A 98 -3.37 -12.81 16.53
CA ARG A 98 -4.07 -13.79 17.38
C ARG A 98 -3.19 -14.00 18.60
N ASN A 99 -3.67 -13.67 19.79
CA ASN A 99 -3.05 -14.12 21.01
C ASN A 99 -3.14 -15.65 20.98
N ALA A 100 -2.03 -16.33 20.71
CA ALA A 100 -1.88 -17.72 21.10
C ALA A 100 -1.77 -17.71 22.63
N GLY A 101 -2.91 -17.77 23.30
CA GLY A 101 -2.99 -17.95 24.74
C GLY A 101 -2.41 -19.32 25.09
N SER A 102 -1.55 -19.33 26.12
CA SER A 102 -0.96 -20.51 26.77
C SER A 102 -1.99 -21.52 27.24
#